data_AF-A0A3B0SY26-F1
#
_entry.id   AF-A0A3B0SY26-F1
#
_cell.length_a   1.000
_cell.length_b   1.000
_cell.length_c   1.000
_cell.angle_alpha   90.00
_cell.angle_beta   90.00
_cell.angle_gamma   90.00
#
_symmetry.space_group_name_H-M   'P 1'
#
loop_
_entity.id
_entity.type
_entity.pdbx_description
1 polymer ?
#
loop_
_entity_poly.entity_id
_entity_poly.type
_entity_poly.pdbx_seq_one_letter_code
_entity_poly.pdbx_strand_id
1 'polypeptide(L)'
;MTDIKFTFEDLKVYDKALDFVDIAYVISSTFPKEEKYGLSSQLTRAATSIALNIAEGSGDTDAQFNRFLQIAINSVKECVVCSRIARRQDYISVEQENNARIKLQELSKMISGLQKYLKK
;
A
#
# COMPACT_ATOMS: atom_id res chain seq x y z
N MET A 1 -10.37 4.00 27.98
CA MET A 1 -11.15 4.44 26.82
C MET A 1 -11.55 3.19 26.07
N THR A 2 -12.84 3.04 25.74
CA THR A 2 -13.29 1.95 24.88
C THR A 2 -12.78 2.24 23.49
N ASP A 3 -11.84 1.44 23.01
CA ASP A 3 -11.31 1.57 21.66
C ASP A 3 -12.44 1.24 20.69
N ILE A 4 -12.84 2.20 19.86
CA ILE A 4 -13.90 2.00 18.87
C ILE A 4 -13.25 1.32 17.68
N LYS A 5 -13.56 0.04 17.49
CA LYS A 5 -12.96 -0.80 16.45
C LYS A 5 -13.98 -1.18 15.38
N PHE A 6 -13.58 -1.09 14.11
CA PHE A 6 -14.33 -1.59 12.97
C PHE A 6 -13.82 -2.98 12.56
N THR A 7 -14.70 -3.84 12.02
CA THR A 7 -14.36 -5.24 11.70
C THR A 7 -13.18 -5.39 10.72
N PHE A 8 -13.04 -4.48 9.74
CA PHE A 8 -11.94 -4.55 8.78
C PHE A 8 -10.56 -4.33 9.43
N GLU A 9 -10.52 -3.70 10.61
CA GLU A 9 -9.30 -3.46 11.40
C GLU A 9 -8.81 -4.74 12.11
N ASP A 10 -9.50 -5.87 11.97
CA ASP A 10 -8.98 -7.20 12.36
C ASP A 10 -8.12 -7.85 11.26
N LEU A 11 -8.16 -7.31 10.03
CA LEU A 11 -7.37 -7.83 8.93
C LEU A 11 -5.90 -7.44 9.09
N LYS A 12 -5.02 -8.40 9.40
CA LYS A 12 -3.57 -8.15 9.45
C LYS A 12 -2.99 -7.49 8.19
N VAL A 13 -3.61 -7.74 7.02
CA VAL A 13 -3.19 -7.12 5.75
C VAL A 13 -3.54 -5.64 5.69
N TYR A 14 -4.57 -5.19 6.40
CA TYR A 14 -4.91 -3.78 6.58
C TYR A 14 -3.85 -3.07 7.43
N ASP A 15 -3.48 -3.64 8.58
CA ASP A 15 -2.43 -3.07 9.44
C ASP A 15 -1.11 -2.92 8.68
N LYS A 16 -0.73 -3.94 7.90
CA LYS A 16 0.47 -3.90 7.05
C LYS A 16 0.37 -2.86 5.93
N ALA A 17 -0.83 -2.54 5.48
CA ALA A 17 -1.03 -1.49 4.49
C ALA A 17 -0.81 -0.11 5.13
N LEU A 18 -1.30 0.11 6.36
CA LEU A 18 -1.03 1.33 7.13
C LEU A 18 0.47 1.49 7.45
N ASP A 19 1.15 0.40 7.86
CA ASP A 19 2.61 0.41 8.04
C ASP A 19 3.32 0.93 6.78
N PHE A 20 2.86 0.53 5.59
CA PHE A 20 3.43 1.00 4.33
C PHE A 20 3.02 2.43 3.97
N VAL A 21 1.82 2.88 4.34
CA VAL A 21 1.41 4.28 4.20
C VAL A 21 2.37 5.19 4.95
N ASP A 22 2.72 4.87 6.20
CA ASP A 22 3.68 5.65 6.99
C ASP A 22 5.06 5.71 6.31
N ILE A 23 5.54 4.56 5.81
CA ILE A 23 6.80 4.49 5.06
C ILE A 23 6.73 5.34 3.80
N ALA A 24 5.61 5.34 3.08
CA ALA A 24 5.42 6.13 1.87
C ALA A 24 5.45 7.64 2.18
N TYR A 25 4.83 8.08 3.27
CA TYR A 25 4.93 9.47 3.72
C TYR A 25 6.36 9.86 4.08
N VAL A 26 7.07 9.04 4.86
CA VAL A 26 8.48 9.27 5.21
C VAL A 26 9.36 9.35 3.96
N ILE A 27 9.22 8.41 3.02
CA ILE A 27 9.97 8.42 1.76
C ILE A 27 9.64 9.67 0.95
N SER A 28 8.36 9.99 0.75
CA SER A 28 7.95 11.14 -0.06
C SER A 28 8.43 12.48 0.52
N SER A 29 8.64 12.56 1.83
CA SER A 29 9.15 13.75 2.49
C SER A 29 10.60 14.08 2.14
N THR A 30 11.36 13.12 1.59
CA THR A 30 12.75 13.34 1.16
C THR A 30 12.85 13.89 -0.26
N PHE A 31 11.74 14.00 -0.99
CA PHE A 31 11.74 14.43 -2.38
C PHE A 31 11.86 15.96 -2.48
N PRO A 32 12.38 16.50 -3.60
CA PRO A 32 12.38 17.95 -3.85
C PRO A 32 10.97 18.55 -3.82
N LYS A 33 10.85 19.84 -3.51
CA LYS A 33 9.55 20.52 -3.36
C LYS A 33 8.73 20.51 -4.65
N GLU A 34 9.40 20.47 -5.79
CA GLU A 34 8.81 20.42 -7.12
C GLU A 34 8.02 19.11 -7.34
N GLU A 35 8.39 18.04 -6.63
CA GLU A 35 7.73 16.72 -6.69
C GLU A 35 6.51 16.61 -5.76
N LYS A 36 6.14 17.67 -5.03
CA LYS A 36 5.01 17.66 -4.09
C LYS A 36 3.72 17.18 -4.75
N TYR A 37 3.42 17.71 -5.94
CA TYR A 37 2.23 17.33 -6.71
C TYR A 37 2.50 16.25 -7.77
N GLY A 38 3.77 15.88 -7.96
CA GLY A 38 4.21 14.80 -8.83
C GLY A 38 4.37 13.50 -8.07
N LEU A 39 5.62 13.02 -7.94
CA LEU A 39 5.94 11.71 -7.40
C LEU A 39 5.54 11.54 -5.93
N SER A 40 5.61 12.59 -5.12
CA SER A 40 5.23 12.54 -3.69
C SER A 40 3.75 12.23 -3.53
N SER A 41 2.90 12.96 -4.26
CA SER A 41 1.45 12.77 -4.28
C SER A 41 1.09 11.40 -4.85
N GLN A 42 1.74 10.98 -5.94
CA GLN A 42 1.47 9.67 -6.55
C GLN A 42 1.80 8.52 -5.60
N LEU A 43 2.96 8.55 -4.93
CA LEU A 43 3.37 7.51 -3.99
C LEU A 43 2.44 7.42 -2.78
N THR A 44 2.12 8.56 -2.15
CA THR A 44 1.26 8.58 -0.95
C THR A 44 -0.17 8.18 -1.26
N ARG A 45 -0.73 8.62 -2.40
CA ARG A 45 -2.05 8.19 -2.88
C ARG A 45 -2.09 6.70 -3.20
N ALA A 46 -1.09 6.17 -3.90
CA ALA A 46 -1.02 4.74 -4.20
C ALA A 46 -0.92 3.92 -2.92
N ALA A 47 -0.09 4.31 -1.96
CA ALA A 47 0.03 3.62 -0.68
C ALA A 47 -1.31 3.64 0.09
N THR A 48 -1.95 4.80 0.17
CA THR A 48 -3.25 4.97 0.84
C THR A 48 -4.35 4.13 0.16
N SER A 49 -4.34 4.07 -1.17
CA SER A 49 -5.27 3.25 -1.97
C SER A 49 -5.22 1.77 -1.61
N ILE A 50 -4.06 1.23 -1.22
CA ILE A 50 -3.94 -0.17 -0.77
C ILE A 50 -4.83 -0.40 0.45
N ALA A 51 -4.69 0.43 1.48
CA ALA A 51 -5.46 0.32 2.72
C ALA A 51 -6.96 0.56 2.49
N LEU A 52 -7.29 1.61 1.70
CA LEU A 52 -8.68 1.95 1.37
C LEU A 52 -9.41 0.80 0.67
N ASN A 53 -8.79 0.19 -0.34
CA ASN A 53 -9.43 -0.91 -1.07
C ASN A 53 -9.53 -2.19 -0.22
N ILE A 54 -8.61 -2.45 0.71
CA ILE A 54 -8.75 -3.57 1.66
C ILE A 54 -9.96 -3.33 2.57
N ALA A 55 -10.11 -2.12 3.10
CA ALA A 55 -11.23 -1.77 3.97
C ALA A 55 -12.56 -1.77 3.22
N GLU A 56 -12.62 -1.18 2.03
CA GLU A 56 -13.85 -1.05 1.22
C GLU A 56 -14.39 -2.41 0.77
N GLY A 57 -13.51 -3.34 0.38
CA GLY A 57 -13.94 -4.70 0.04
C GLY A 57 -14.31 -5.56 1.25
N SER A 58 -13.86 -5.19 2.45
CA SER A 58 -14.13 -5.96 3.66
C SER A 58 -15.61 -5.84 4.04
N GLY A 59 -16.28 -6.99 4.18
CA GLY A 59 -17.72 -7.05 4.48
C GLY A 59 -18.63 -7.09 3.25
N ASP A 60 -18.08 -7.01 2.04
CA ASP A 60 -18.79 -7.32 0.80
C ASP A 60 -18.74 -8.85 0.51
N THR A 61 -19.43 -9.28 -0.53
CA THR A 61 -19.32 -10.61 -1.14
C THR A 61 -17.87 -10.93 -1.51
N ASP A 62 -17.50 -12.20 -1.42
CA ASP A 62 -16.16 -12.68 -1.76
C ASP A 62 -15.72 -12.27 -3.18
N ALA A 63 -16.66 -12.24 -4.13
CA ALA A 63 -16.41 -11.82 -5.51
C ALA A 63 -16.07 -10.33 -5.61
N GLN A 64 -16.79 -9.45 -4.89
CA GLN A 64 -16.48 -8.03 -4.86
C GLN A 64 -15.22 -7.74 -4.06
N PHE A 65 -15.03 -8.38 -2.91
CA PHE A 65 -13.82 -8.22 -2.13
C PHE A 65 -12.58 -8.61 -2.96
N ASN A 66 -12.64 -9.71 -3.73
CA ASN A 66 -11.59 -10.06 -4.67
C ASN A 66 -11.26 -8.96 -5.70
N ARG A 67 -12.26 -8.21 -6.18
CA ARG A 67 -12.07 -7.08 -7.11
C ARG A 67 -11.37 -5.91 -6.44
N PHE A 68 -11.79 -5.54 -5.23
CA PHE A 68 -11.09 -4.50 -4.45
C PHE A 68 -9.64 -4.89 -4.14
N LEU A 69 -9.40 -6.14 -3.74
CA LEU A 69 -8.04 -6.65 -3.54
C LEU A 69 -7.20 -6.61 -4.82
N GLN A 70 -7.82 -6.77 -6.00
CA GLN A 70 -7.12 -6.62 -7.27
C GLN A 70 -6.68 -5.18 -7.53
N ILE A 71 -7.50 -4.19 -7.12
CA ILE A 71 -7.14 -2.78 -7.17
C ILE A 71 -5.99 -2.50 -6.19
N ALA A 72 -6.04 -3.02 -4.97
CA ALA A 72 -4.96 -2.92 -3.99
C ALA A 72 -3.62 -3.47 -4.54
N ILE A 73 -3.64 -4.62 -5.23
CA ILE A 73 -2.46 -5.16 -5.93
C ILE A 73 -1.92 -4.21 -7.00
N ASN A 74 -2.79 -3.52 -7.74
CA ASN A 74 -2.36 -2.56 -8.74
C ASN A 74 -1.68 -1.34 -8.07
N SER A 75 -2.23 -0.85 -6.97
CA SER A 75 -1.61 0.22 -6.18
C SER A 75 -0.27 -0.20 -5.54
N VAL A 76 -0.09 -1.47 -5.15
CA VAL A 76 1.23 -2.01 -4.76
C VAL A 76 2.24 -1.86 -5.91
N LYS A 77 1.85 -2.17 -7.15
CA LYS A 77 2.74 -2.01 -8.32
C LYS A 77 3.10 -0.55 -8.55
N GLU A 78 2.14 0.36 -8.42
CA GLU A 78 2.39 1.81 -8.50
C GLU A 78 3.42 2.26 -7.47
N CYS A 79 3.31 1.80 -6.21
CA CYS A 79 4.29 2.11 -5.17
C CYS A 79 5.70 1.59 -5.50
N VAL A 80 5.81 0.40 -6.08
CA VAL A 80 7.10 -0.17 -6.55
C VAL A 80 7.71 0.72 -7.64
N VAL A 81 6.89 1.15 -8.60
CA VAL A 81 7.34 2.03 -9.69
C VAL A 81 7.75 3.40 -9.15
N CYS A 82 6.95 4.01 -8.28
CA CYS A 82 7.28 5.31 -7.68
C CYS A 82 8.59 5.25 -6.89
N SER A 83 8.80 4.19 -6.09
CA SER A 83 10.05 3.97 -5.35
C SER A 83 11.26 3.82 -6.29
N ARG A 84 11.08 3.13 -7.43
CA ARG A 84 12.13 3.02 -8.47
C ARG A 84 12.42 4.36 -9.14
N ILE A 85 11.41 5.17 -9.42
CA ILE A 85 11.60 6.51 -10.00
C ILE A 85 12.37 7.38 -9.00
N ALA A 86 11.94 7.42 -7.74
CA ALA A 86 12.61 8.18 -6.68
C ALA A 86 14.09 7.81 -6.55
N ARG A 87 14.40 6.51 -6.61
CA ARG A 87 15.78 6.02 -6.65
C ARG A 87 16.56 6.56 -7.84
N ARG A 88 15.98 6.48 -9.05
CA ARG A 88 16.67 6.87 -10.29
C ARG A 88 16.94 8.37 -10.38
N GLN A 89 16.18 9.16 -9.63
CA GLN A 89 16.38 10.60 -9.48
C GLN A 89 17.26 10.94 -8.26
N ASP A 90 17.86 9.94 -7.62
CA ASP A 90 18.70 10.06 -6.42
C ASP A 90 17.97 10.72 -5.21
N TYR A 91 16.64 10.65 -5.15
CA TYR A 91 15.84 11.17 -4.02
C TYR A 91 15.85 10.24 -2.81
N ILE A 92 16.16 8.96 -3.03
CA ILE A 92 16.33 7.95 -1.99
C ILE A 92 17.51 7.04 -2.29
N SER A 93 18.06 6.48 -1.22
CA SER A 93 19.17 5.53 -1.23
C SER A 93 18.77 4.13 -1.71
N VAL A 94 19.80 3.28 -1.84
CA VAL A 94 19.62 1.87 -2.17
C VAL A 94 18.82 1.10 -1.15
N GLU A 95 19.17 1.34 0.09
CA GLU A 95 18.57 0.72 1.25
C GLU A 95 17.12 1.14 1.42
N GLN A 96 16.79 2.43 1.25
CA GLN A 96 15.41 2.92 1.32
C GLN A 96 14.50 2.26 0.26
N GLU A 97 14.95 2.14 -0.99
CA GLU A 97 14.17 1.43 -2.02
C GLU A 97 13.99 -0.06 -1.67
N ASN A 98 15.04 -0.72 -1.19
CA ASN A 98 14.97 -2.13 -0.83
C ASN A 98 14.02 -2.38 0.35
N ASN A 99 14.05 -1.53 1.38
CA ASN A 99 13.15 -1.59 2.52
C ASN A 99 11.69 -1.43 2.07
N ALA A 100 11.39 -0.44 1.21
CA ALA A 100 10.06 -0.28 0.63
C ALA A 100 9.61 -1.52 -0.16
N ARG A 101 10.50 -2.10 -0.98
CA ARG A 101 10.21 -3.30 -1.78
C ARG A 101 9.94 -4.54 -0.92
N ILE A 102 10.63 -4.71 0.20
CA ILE A 102 10.38 -5.83 1.12
C ILE A 102 8.95 -5.76 1.66
N LYS A 103 8.52 -4.57 2.12
CA LYS A 103 7.16 -4.34 2.63
C LYS A 103 6.10 -4.50 1.54
N LEU A 104 6.35 -3.98 0.35
CA LEU A 104 5.44 -4.14 -0.80
C LEU A 104 5.33 -5.61 -1.24
N GLN A 105 6.42 -6.38 -1.18
CA GLN A 105 6.39 -7.81 -1.49
C GLN A 105 5.59 -8.59 -0.44
N GLU A 106 5.76 -8.26 0.85
CA GLU A 106 4.97 -8.83 1.95
C GLU A 106 3.48 -8.58 1.72
N LEU A 107 3.09 -7.31 1.48
CA LEU A 107 1.70 -6.93 1.16
C LEU A 107 1.16 -7.68 -0.06
N SER A 108 1.92 -7.75 -1.15
CA SER A 108 1.50 -8.46 -2.36
C SER A 108 1.20 -9.94 -2.09
N LYS A 109 2.03 -10.61 -1.28
CA LYS A 109 1.84 -12.00 -0.88
C LYS A 109 0.61 -12.16 0.02
N MET A 110 0.42 -11.28 0.99
CA MET A 110 -0.75 -11.30 1.89
C MET A 110 -2.05 -11.10 1.13
N ILE A 111 -2.12 -10.08 0.27
CA ILE A 111 -3.31 -9.80 -0.55
C ILE A 111 -3.61 -10.99 -1.48
N SER A 112 -2.59 -11.53 -2.15
CA SER A 112 -2.76 -12.71 -3.02
C SER A 112 -3.23 -13.95 -2.25
N GLY A 113 -2.77 -14.12 -1.00
CA GLY A 113 -3.23 -15.19 -0.12
C GLY A 113 -4.70 -15.03 0.25
N LEU A 114 -5.13 -13.81 0.59
CA LEU A 114 -6.53 -13.50 0.88
C LEU A 114 -7.43 -13.70 -0.34
N GLN A 115 -7.02 -13.24 -1.53
CA GLN A 115 -7.77 -13.50 -2.77
C GLN A 115 -7.97 -15.00 -3.03
N LYS A 116 -6.97 -15.83 -2.76
CA LYS A 116 -7.08 -17.29 -2.90
C LYS A 116 -8.03 -17.90 -1.85
N TYR A 117 -8.04 -17.38 -0.63
CA TYR A 117 -8.95 -17.82 0.42
C TYR A 117 -10.41 -17.54 0.05
N LEU A 118 -10.70 -16.34 -0.47
CA LEU A 118 -12.04 -15.90 -0.88
C LEU A 118 -12.56 -16.56 -2.17
N LYS A 119 -11.76 -17.34 -2.89
CA LYS A 119 -12.19 -18.06 -4.11
C LYS A 119 -12.57 -19.52 -3.85
N LYS A 120 -12.45 -19.98 -2.60
CA LYS A 120 -12.85 -21.32 -2.18
C LYS A 120 -14.33 -21.35 -1.87
#